data_AF-A0A3P8R7I3-F1
#
_entry.id   AF-A0A3P8R7I3-F1
#
_cell.length_a   1.000
_cell.length_b   1.000
_cell.length_c   1.000
_cell.angle_alpha   90.00
_cell.angle_beta   90.00
_cell.angle_gamma   90.00
#
_symmetry.space_group_name_H-M   'P 1'
#
loop_
_entity.id
_entity.type
_entity.pdbx_description
1 polymer ?
#
loop_
_entity_poly.entity_id
_entity_poly.type
_entity_poly.pdbx_seq_one_letter_code
_entity_poly.pdbx_strand_id
1 'polypeptide(L)'
;MVLLPQIFIACLFLGMYSTGSLLGCKWIVKDQDDINHQFHVYNNRALGFLDMMITNTTKDAEIEHTVAFPNQLYHQKSKATDEDKLAFIVQILEEVAALFEEDHSSASWEENTVENFLNIVNKQAEELRSCVSSLSFVFGYSAEAWETIRNITKDHLSQCGFLVNSLGNAH
;
A
#
# COMPACT_ATOMS: atom_id res chain seq x y z
N MET A 1 29.45 -12.72 -31.56
CA MET A 1 28.86 -14.05 -31.73
C MET A 1 28.84 -14.69 -30.34
N VAL A 2 27.73 -14.84 -29.62
CA VAL A 2 26.30 -14.81 -29.94
C VAL A 2 25.54 -14.09 -28.81
N LEU A 3 24.50 -13.37 -29.21
CA LEU A 3 23.43 -12.77 -28.39
C LEU A 3 22.66 -13.85 -27.61
N LEU A 4 23.09 -14.18 -26.38
CA LEU A 4 22.38 -15.16 -25.54
C LEU A 4 22.11 -14.79 -24.06
N PRO A 5 22.46 -13.60 -23.50
CA PRO A 5 21.99 -13.25 -22.16
C PRO A 5 20.69 -12.44 -22.16
N GLN A 6 20.27 -11.86 -23.29
CA GLN A 6 19.14 -10.92 -23.30
C GLN A 6 17.75 -11.59 -23.38
N ILE A 7 17.65 -12.80 -23.94
CA ILE A 7 16.37 -13.54 -23.98
C ILE A 7 16.00 -14.11 -22.60
N PHE A 8 16.98 -14.50 -21.77
CA PHE A 8 16.74 -14.95 -20.39
C PHE A 8 16.17 -13.85 -19.47
N ILE A 9 16.56 -12.60 -19.72
CA ILE A 9 16.08 -11.45 -18.97
C ILE A 9 14.68 -11.03 -19.44
N ALA A 10 14.38 -11.17 -20.73
CA ALA A 10 13.06 -10.83 -21.27
C ALA A 10 11.93 -11.71 -20.69
N CYS A 11 12.18 -12.99 -20.40
CA CYS A 11 11.20 -13.86 -19.74
C CYS A 11 11.00 -13.56 -18.25
N LEU A 12 12.00 -12.98 -17.57
CA LEU A 12 11.87 -12.48 -16.19
C LEU A 12 10.99 -11.21 -16.12
N PHE A 13 10.94 -10.41 -17.21
CA PHE A 13 10.13 -9.19 -17.27
C PHE A 13 8.70 -9.40 -17.80
N LEU A 14 8.42 -10.49 -18.54
CA LEU A 14 7.06 -10.78 -18.99
C LEU A 14 6.13 -11.33 -17.90
N GLY A 15 6.66 -11.59 -16.69
CA GLY A 15 5.87 -11.84 -15.48
C GLY A 15 5.37 -10.58 -14.77
N MET A 16 5.67 -9.37 -15.28
CA MET A 16 5.32 -8.09 -14.63
C MET A 16 3.93 -7.53 -14.98
N TYR A 17 3.04 -8.33 -15.56
CA TYR A 17 1.62 -7.98 -15.66
C TYR A 17 0.76 -8.87 -14.77
N SER A 18 1.08 -8.94 -13.48
CA SER A 18 0.03 -9.09 -12.49
C SER A 18 -0.26 -7.69 -11.95
N THR A 19 -1.34 -7.08 -12.43
CA THR A 19 -2.01 -6.05 -11.66
C THR A 19 -2.24 -6.64 -10.26
N GLY A 20 -1.47 -6.18 -9.27
CA GLY A 20 -1.68 -6.52 -7.87
C GLY A 20 -3.12 -6.21 -7.54
N SER A 21 -3.92 -7.25 -7.43
CA SER A 21 -5.35 -7.05 -7.40
C SER A 21 -5.78 -6.75 -5.97
N LEU A 22 -6.27 -5.53 -5.74
CA LEU A 22 -6.94 -5.16 -4.50
C LEU A 22 -8.24 -5.94 -4.26
N LEU A 23 -8.64 -6.87 -5.15
CA LEU A 23 -9.84 -7.69 -5.07
C LEU A 23 -9.99 -8.45 -3.72
N GLY A 24 -8.91 -8.65 -2.96
CA GLY A 24 -8.96 -9.25 -1.61
C GLY A 24 -9.10 -8.26 -0.44
N CYS A 25 -8.89 -6.96 -0.66
CA CYS A 25 -8.93 -5.97 0.42
C CYS A 25 -10.37 -5.54 0.69
N LYS A 26 -11.04 -6.21 1.64
CA LYS A 26 -12.43 -5.94 2.07
C LYS A 26 -12.73 -4.46 2.36
N TRP A 27 -11.71 -3.67 2.71
CA TRP A 27 -11.82 -2.24 2.99
C TRP A 27 -11.90 -1.35 1.75
N ILE A 28 -11.42 -1.82 0.60
CA ILE A 28 -11.31 -1.07 -0.66
C ILE A 28 -12.18 -1.70 -1.77
N VAL A 29 -12.68 -2.94 -1.59
CA VAL A 29 -13.52 -3.61 -2.59
C VAL A 29 -14.66 -2.70 -3.03
N LYS A 30 -14.68 -2.43 -4.34
CA LYS A 30 -15.78 -1.79 -5.06
C LYS A 30 -16.73 -2.90 -5.48
N ASP A 31 -17.74 -3.20 -4.68
CA ASP A 31 -18.89 -3.90 -5.24
C ASP A 31 -19.66 -2.88 -6.09
N GLN A 32 -20.03 -3.29 -7.31
CA GLN A 32 -20.59 -2.38 -8.32
C GLN A 32 -21.92 -1.74 -7.89
N ASP A 33 -22.54 -2.26 -6.82
CA ASP A 33 -23.82 -1.83 -6.25
C ASP A 33 -23.73 -1.29 -4.80
N ASP A 34 -22.54 -1.22 -4.16
CA ASP A 34 -22.39 -0.72 -2.79
C ASP A 34 -21.29 0.36 -2.69
N ILE A 35 -21.73 1.63 -2.66
CA ILE A 35 -20.87 2.83 -2.63
C ILE A 35 -20.20 3.01 -1.24
N ASN A 36 -20.51 2.17 -0.25
CA ASN A 36 -20.01 2.28 1.12
C ASN A 36 -18.94 1.22 1.48
N HIS A 37 -17.83 1.19 0.74
CA HIS A 37 -16.66 0.45 1.22
C HIS A 37 -16.22 0.99 2.60
N GLN A 38 -15.77 0.09 3.50
CA GLN A 38 -15.55 0.40 4.93
C GLN A 38 -14.70 1.67 5.16
N PHE A 39 -13.71 1.91 4.31
CA PHE A 39 -12.89 3.12 4.40
C PHE A 39 -13.71 4.41 4.35
N HIS A 40 -14.73 4.50 3.49
CA HIS A 40 -15.57 5.68 3.34
C HIS A 40 -16.40 5.94 4.60
N VAL A 41 -16.99 4.87 5.17
CA VAL A 41 -17.79 4.97 6.40
C VAL A 41 -16.94 5.47 7.57
N TYR A 42 -15.74 4.91 7.74
CA TYR A 42 -14.83 5.33 8.81
C TYR A 42 -14.28 6.74 8.56
N ASN A 43 -13.93 7.08 7.32
CA ASN A 43 -13.46 8.42 6.98
C ASN A 43 -14.51 9.49 7.28
N ASN A 44 -15.79 9.24 6.97
CA ASN A 44 -16.86 10.19 7.29
C ASN A 44 -17.08 10.33 8.81
N ARG A 45 -16.87 9.25 9.60
CA ARG A 45 -16.91 9.34 11.06
C ARG A 45 -15.74 10.16 11.61
N ALA A 46 -14.53 9.94 11.10
CA ALA A 46 -13.35 10.72 11.49
C ALA A 46 -13.55 12.21 11.22
N LEU A 47 -14.06 12.56 10.03
CA LEU A 47 -14.42 13.93 9.68
C LEU A 47 -15.49 14.51 10.63
N GLY A 48 -16.51 13.72 10.98
CA GLY A 48 -17.52 14.14 11.94
C GLY A 48 -16.94 14.46 13.33
N PHE A 49 -15.96 13.70 13.81
CA PHE A 49 -15.29 14.03 15.07
C PHE A 49 -14.44 15.30 14.96
N LEU A 50 -13.76 15.54 13.84
CA LEU A 50 -13.06 16.80 13.61
C LEU A 50 -14.02 18.00 13.62
N ASP A 51 -15.20 17.86 12.99
CA ASP A 51 -16.23 18.90 13.01
C ASP A 51 -16.76 19.18 14.43
N MET A 52 -16.87 18.13 15.27
CA MET A 52 -17.28 18.27 16.67
C MET A 52 -16.23 18.98 17.53
N MET A 53 -14.95 18.92 17.17
CA MET A 53 -13.87 19.64 17.86
C MET A 53 -13.93 21.16 17.63
N ILE A 54 -14.71 21.63 16.64
CA ILE A 54 -14.88 23.06 16.37
C ILE A 54 -15.75 23.71 17.46
N THR A 55 -15.14 24.60 18.25
CA THR A 55 -15.87 25.41 19.23
C THR A 55 -16.37 26.73 18.62
N ASN A 56 -17.36 27.36 19.24
CA ASN A 56 -17.88 28.66 18.79
C ASN A 56 -16.82 29.79 18.81
N THR A 57 -15.79 29.67 19.65
CA THR A 57 -14.67 30.62 19.74
C THR A 57 -13.69 30.54 18.58
N THR A 58 -13.59 29.38 17.90
CA THR A 58 -12.69 29.16 16.76
C THR A 58 -13.31 29.51 15.40
N LYS A 59 -14.61 29.86 15.34
CA LYS A 59 -15.31 30.19 14.08
C LYS A 59 -14.95 31.57 13.51
N ASP A 60 -14.55 32.50 14.36
CA ASP A 60 -14.30 33.91 14.01
C ASP A 60 -12.81 34.31 14.09
N ALA A 61 -11.93 33.38 14.45
CA ALA A 61 -10.49 33.62 14.45
C ALA A 61 -9.96 33.48 13.01
N GLU A 62 -9.50 34.57 12.41
CA GLU A 62 -8.68 34.53 11.19
C GLU A 62 -7.34 33.84 11.52
N ILE A 63 -7.33 32.52 11.49
CA ILE A 63 -6.10 31.74 11.62
C ILE A 63 -5.33 31.94 10.32
N GLU A 64 -4.22 32.68 10.39
CA GLU A 64 -3.30 32.85 9.27
C GLU A 64 -2.72 31.48 8.89
N HIS A 65 -3.13 30.96 7.73
CA HIS A 65 -2.63 29.69 7.21
C HIS A 65 -1.18 29.85 6.73
N THR A 66 -0.24 29.68 7.65
CA THR A 66 1.20 29.71 7.36
C THR A 66 1.71 28.40 6.75
N VAL A 67 0.97 27.30 6.93
CA VAL A 67 1.32 25.97 6.41
C VAL A 67 0.52 25.68 5.14
N ALA A 68 1.23 25.50 4.02
CA ALA A 68 0.61 25.18 2.73
C ALA A 68 0.22 23.70 2.66
N PHE A 69 -1.01 23.42 2.20
CA PHE A 69 -1.44 22.05 1.94
C PHE A 69 -0.65 21.45 0.76
N PRO A 70 -0.12 20.21 0.88
CA PRO A 70 0.80 19.62 -0.11
C PRO A 70 0.08 19.08 -1.36
N ASN A 71 -0.71 19.91 -2.04
CA ASN A 71 -1.49 19.55 -3.24
C ASN A 71 -0.66 18.84 -4.33
N GLN A 72 0.58 19.29 -4.55
CA GLN A 72 1.46 18.70 -5.55
C GLN A 72 1.81 17.25 -5.23
N LEU A 73 2.03 16.92 -3.95
CA LEU A 73 2.34 15.55 -3.51
C LEU A 73 1.14 14.63 -3.73
N TYR A 74 -0.07 15.07 -3.36
CA TYR A 74 -1.30 14.30 -3.62
C TYR A 74 -1.54 14.08 -5.12
N HIS A 75 -1.29 15.09 -5.96
CA HIS A 75 -1.39 14.96 -7.42
C HIS A 75 -0.31 14.02 -8.01
N GLN A 76 0.90 13.99 -7.45
CA GLN A 76 1.92 13.03 -7.84
C GLN A 76 1.52 11.61 -7.45
N LYS A 77 1.07 11.40 -6.20
CA LYS A 77 0.67 10.10 -5.68
C LYS A 77 -0.59 9.54 -6.33
N SER A 78 -1.52 10.38 -6.80
CA SER A 78 -2.71 9.90 -7.53
C SER A 78 -2.39 9.18 -8.85
N LYS A 79 -1.20 9.39 -9.40
CA LYS A 79 -0.69 8.72 -10.61
C LYS A 79 0.21 7.51 -10.32
N ALA A 80 0.48 7.21 -9.05
CA ALA A 80 1.32 6.09 -8.65
C ALA A 80 0.60 4.74 -8.79
N THR A 81 1.31 3.65 -8.46
CA THR A 81 0.69 2.31 -8.37
C THR A 81 -0.34 2.27 -7.24
N ASP A 82 -1.26 1.31 -7.28
CA ASP A 82 -2.28 1.18 -6.24
C ASP A 82 -1.66 0.80 -4.88
N GLU A 83 -0.54 0.06 -4.88
CA GLU A 83 0.28 -0.20 -3.70
C GLU A 83 0.88 1.09 -3.13
N ASP A 84 1.50 1.92 -3.97
CA ASP A 84 2.09 3.19 -3.55
C ASP A 84 1.07 4.19 -3.02
N LYS A 85 -0.15 4.19 -3.58
CA LYS A 85 -1.28 4.97 -3.07
C LYS A 85 -1.72 4.46 -1.70
N LEU A 86 -1.87 3.15 -1.55
CA LEU A 86 -2.30 2.54 -0.29
C LEU A 86 -1.28 2.77 0.82
N ALA A 87 0.01 2.55 0.54
CA ALA A 87 1.10 2.83 1.47
C ALA A 87 1.14 4.32 1.87
N PHE A 88 0.91 5.23 0.91
CA PHE A 88 0.83 6.66 1.18
C PHE A 88 -0.37 7.02 2.08
N ILE A 89 -1.54 6.41 1.86
CA ILE A 89 -2.71 6.63 2.72
C ILE A 89 -2.46 6.13 4.14
N VAL A 90 -1.88 4.93 4.30
CA VAL A 90 -1.51 4.38 5.62
C VAL A 90 -0.58 5.34 6.34
N GLN A 91 0.48 5.81 5.66
CA GLN A 91 1.41 6.77 6.23
C GLN A 91 0.70 8.05 6.70
N ILE A 92 -0.20 8.62 5.90
CA ILE A 92 -0.96 9.81 6.29
C ILE A 92 -1.76 9.56 7.57
N LEU A 93 -2.47 8.43 7.65
CA LEU A 93 -3.29 8.10 8.82
C LEU A 93 -2.45 7.95 10.10
N GLU A 94 -1.26 7.36 9.98
CA GLU A 94 -0.34 7.21 11.11
C GLU A 94 0.24 8.54 11.58
N GLU A 95 0.64 9.41 10.66
CA GLU A 95 1.12 10.76 10.99
C GLU A 95 0.00 11.61 11.61
N VAL A 96 -1.24 11.47 11.13
CA VAL A 96 -2.41 12.12 11.74
C VAL A 96 -2.66 11.57 13.14
N ALA A 97 -2.61 10.26 13.35
CA ALA A 97 -2.76 9.68 14.69
C ALA A 97 -1.68 10.19 15.65
N ALA A 98 -0.42 10.13 15.24
CA ALA A 98 0.71 10.61 16.03
C ALA A 98 0.58 12.10 16.40
N LEU A 99 0.14 12.94 15.47
CA LEU A 99 -0.09 14.37 15.72
C LEU A 99 -1.19 14.62 16.76
N PHE A 100 -2.29 13.85 16.72
CA PHE A 100 -3.40 13.99 17.67
C PHE A 100 -3.14 13.31 19.02
N GLU A 101 -2.12 12.47 19.13
CA GLU A 101 -1.62 11.94 20.41
C GLU A 101 -0.69 12.93 21.15
N GLU A 102 -0.22 13.99 20.49
CA GLU A 102 0.59 15.03 21.14
C GLU A 102 -0.20 15.85 22.18
N ASP A 103 0.51 16.62 23.02
CA ASP A 103 -0.12 17.48 24.01
C ASP A 103 -0.92 18.62 23.35
N HIS A 104 -2.23 18.43 23.33
CA HIS A 104 -3.21 19.41 22.86
C HIS A 104 -3.96 20.07 24.04
N SER A 105 -3.38 20.15 25.24
CA SER A 105 -3.99 20.79 26.41
C SER A 105 -4.33 22.28 26.22
N SER A 106 -3.69 22.93 25.25
CA SER A 106 -4.00 24.30 24.84
C SER A 106 -5.24 24.41 23.94
N ALA A 107 -5.67 23.30 23.32
CA ALA A 107 -6.90 23.24 22.56
C ALA A 107 -8.09 23.03 23.48
N SER A 108 -9.23 23.63 23.14
CA SER A 108 -10.49 23.48 23.87
C SER A 108 -11.28 22.24 23.44
N TRP A 109 -10.61 21.21 22.91
CA TRP A 109 -11.26 20.03 22.36
C TRP A 109 -11.69 19.08 23.48
N GLU A 110 -12.85 18.44 23.31
CA GLU A 110 -13.30 17.42 24.26
C GLU A 110 -12.43 16.16 24.11
N GLU A 111 -11.81 15.73 25.21
CA GLU A 111 -10.89 14.59 25.25
C GLU A 111 -11.53 13.31 24.68
N ASN A 112 -12.78 13.01 25.03
CA ASN A 112 -13.47 11.83 24.50
C ASN A 112 -13.68 11.91 22.97
N THR A 113 -13.92 13.11 22.44
CA THR A 113 -14.05 13.31 20.98
C THR A 113 -12.71 13.08 20.28
N VAL A 114 -11.59 13.49 20.87
CA VAL A 114 -10.24 13.20 20.36
C VAL A 114 -9.92 11.70 20.44
N GLU A 115 -10.23 11.05 21.55
CA GLU A 115 -10.05 9.60 21.73
C GLU A 115 -10.84 8.80 20.68
N ASN A 116 -12.11 9.17 20.43
CA ASN A 116 -12.93 8.54 19.41
C ASN A 116 -12.37 8.75 18.00
N PHE A 117 -11.85 9.95 17.70
CA PHE A 117 -11.18 10.24 16.44
C PHE A 117 -9.94 9.34 16.26
N LEU A 118 -9.05 9.29 17.26
CA LEU A 118 -7.85 8.45 17.26
C LEU A 118 -8.18 6.97 17.07
N ASN A 119 -9.21 6.46 17.75
CA ASN A 119 -9.67 5.07 17.60
C ASN A 119 -10.08 4.76 16.15
N ILE A 120 -10.77 5.68 15.48
CA ILE A 120 -11.18 5.51 14.08
C ILE A 120 -9.98 5.56 13.13
N VAL A 121 -9.10 6.56 13.28
CA VAL A 121 -7.93 6.73 12.40
C VAL A 121 -6.95 5.56 12.55
N ASN A 122 -6.65 5.14 13.78
CA ASN A 122 -5.82 3.97 14.04
C ASN A 122 -6.42 2.69 13.43
N LYS A 123 -7.75 2.53 13.51
CA LYS A 123 -8.42 1.39 12.88
C LYS A 123 -8.31 1.42 11.35
N GLN A 124 -8.45 2.60 10.74
CA GLN A 124 -8.25 2.75 9.30
C GLN A 124 -6.81 2.37 8.89
N ALA A 125 -5.80 2.82 9.65
CA ALA A 125 -4.40 2.52 9.37
C ALA A 125 -4.08 1.01 9.49
N GLU A 126 -4.53 0.37 10.58
CA GLU A 126 -4.33 -1.07 10.83
C GLU A 126 -4.90 -1.92 9.68
N GLU A 127 -6.14 -1.62 9.30
CA GLU A 127 -6.88 -2.40 8.32
C GLU A 127 -6.32 -2.20 6.90
N LEU A 128 -5.97 -0.97 6.52
CA LEU A 128 -5.31 -0.70 5.24
C LEU A 128 -3.90 -1.30 5.16
N ARG A 129 -3.14 -1.28 6.27
CA ARG A 129 -1.83 -1.94 6.33
C ARG A 129 -1.95 -3.44 6.08
N SER A 130 -3.01 -4.09 6.59
CA SER A 130 -3.26 -5.51 6.33
C SER A 130 -3.41 -5.81 4.81
N CYS A 131 -3.93 -4.85 4.05
CA CYS A 131 -4.05 -4.94 2.59
C CYS A 131 -2.70 -4.76 1.88
N VAL A 132 -1.79 -3.91 2.39
CA VAL A 132 -0.41 -3.78 1.87
C VAL A 132 0.36 -5.07 2.09
N SER A 133 0.32 -5.64 3.30
CA SER A 133 1.01 -6.90 3.63
C SER A 133 0.50 -8.07 2.78
N SER A 134 -0.79 -8.10 2.48
CA SER A 134 -1.40 -9.09 1.59
C SER A 134 -0.96 -8.91 0.14
N LEU A 135 -0.77 -7.67 -0.31
CA LEU A 135 -0.22 -7.36 -1.63
C LEU A 135 1.23 -7.86 -1.73
N SER A 136 2.08 -7.57 -0.74
CA SER A 136 3.46 -8.05 -0.69
C SER A 136 3.56 -9.59 -0.68
N PHE A 137 2.61 -10.29 -0.04
CA PHE A 137 2.51 -11.75 -0.09
C PHE A 137 2.08 -12.26 -1.47
N VAL A 138 1.15 -11.57 -2.15
CA VAL A 138 0.71 -11.87 -3.53
C VAL A 138 1.80 -11.53 -4.57
N PHE A 139 2.74 -10.63 -4.25
CA PHE A 139 3.89 -10.29 -5.09
C PHE A 139 5.11 -11.20 -4.88
N GLY A 140 5.07 -12.14 -3.93
CA GLY A 140 5.85 -13.36 -4.06
C GLY A 140 5.23 -14.17 -5.19
N TYR A 141 6.00 -14.51 -6.24
CA TYR A 141 5.52 -15.23 -7.43
C TYR A 141 4.45 -16.29 -7.07
N SER A 142 3.41 -16.45 -7.91
CA SER A 142 2.40 -17.48 -7.66
C SER A 142 3.06 -18.86 -7.47
N ALA A 143 2.44 -19.77 -6.73
CA ALA A 143 2.99 -21.11 -6.53
C ALA A 143 3.25 -21.82 -7.87
N GLU A 144 2.41 -21.58 -8.87
CA GLU A 144 2.56 -22.08 -10.24
C GLU A 144 3.75 -21.44 -10.97
N ALA A 145 3.99 -20.13 -10.75
CA ALA A 145 5.16 -19.44 -11.28
C ALA A 145 6.46 -19.93 -10.63
N TRP A 146 6.47 -20.16 -9.32
CA TRP A 146 7.60 -20.79 -8.62
C TRP A 146 7.86 -22.21 -9.10
N GLU A 147 6.81 -23.02 -9.34
CA GLU A 147 7.02 -24.36 -9.88
C GLU A 147 7.51 -24.35 -11.33
N THR A 148 7.09 -23.36 -12.11
CA THR A 148 7.62 -23.13 -13.45
C THR A 148 9.10 -22.76 -13.41
N ILE A 149 9.49 -21.81 -12.54
CA ILE A 149 10.88 -21.41 -12.32
C ILE A 149 11.71 -22.60 -11.84
N ARG A 150 11.19 -23.39 -10.90
CA ARG A 150 11.86 -24.59 -10.37
C ARG A 150 12.10 -25.63 -11.46
N ASN A 151 11.10 -25.94 -12.29
CA ASN A 151 11.24 -26.91 -13.37
C ASN A 151 12.26 -26.45 -14.43
N ILE A 152 12.17 -25.19 -14.87
CA ILE A 152 13.12 -24.61 -15.84
C ILE A 152 14.55 -24.64 -15.27
N THR A 153 14.72 -24.27 -14.00
CA THR A 153 16.03 -24.30 -13.32
C THR A 153 16.60 -25.72 -13.28
N LYS A 154 15.75 -26.72 -12.99
CA LYS A 154 16.15 -28.14 -12.96
C LYS A 154 16.65 -28.62 -14.33
N ASP A 155 15.98 -28.24 -15.41
CA ASP A 155 16.38 -28.62 -16.76
C ASP A 155 17.72 -27.97 -17.15
N HIS A 156 17.91 -26.69 -16.80
CA HIS A 156 19.19 -26.01 -17.00
C HIS A 156 20.34 -26.69 -16.28
N LEU A 157 20.16 -27.01 -14.99
CA LEU A 157 21.20 -27.67 -14.20
C LEU A 157 21.53 -29.07 -14.74
N SER A 158 20.52 -29.79 -15.24
CA SER A 158 20.72 -31.09 -15.87
C SER A 158 21.60 -30.98 -17.14
N GLN A 159 21.32 -29.98 -17.99
CA GLN A 159 22.12 -29.71 -19.19
C GLN A 159 23.55 -29.31 -18.85
N CYS A 160 23.76 -28.48 -17.82
CA CYS A 160 25.10 -28.17 -17.33
C CYS A 160 25.85 -29.43 -16.89
N GLY A 161 25.18 -30.35 -16.17
CA GLY A 161 25.77 -31.63 -15.78
C GLY A 161 26.22 -32.48 -16.97
N PHE A 162 25.39 -32.57 -18.02
CA PHE A 162 25.76 -33.28 -19.25
C PHE A 162 26.97 -32.66 -19.96
N LEU A 163 27.04 -31.33 -20.01
CA LEU A 163 28.16 -30.60 -20.61
C LEU A 163 29.46 -30.78 -19.82
N VAL A 164 29.41 -30.80 -18.49
CA VAL A 164 30.59 -31.06 -17.66
C VAL A 164 31.08 -32.49 -17.86
N ASN A 165 30.15 -33.46 -17.92
CA ASN A 165 30.51 -34.87 -18.15
C ASN A 165 31.11 -35.10 -19.54
N SER A 166 30.64 -34.39 -20.58
CA SER A 166 31.20 -34.52 -21.93
C SER A 166 32.63 -33.96 -22.04
N LEU A 167 32.97 -32.95 -21.22
CA LEU A 167 34.35 -32.45 -21.10
C LEU A 167 35.28 -33.49 -20.44
N GLY A 168 34.79 -34.23 -19.44
CA GLY A 168 35.57 -35.29 -18.76
C GLY A 168 35.82 -36.52 -19.62
N ASN A 169 34.92 -36.82 -20.56
CA ASN A 169 35.04 -37.94 -21.52
C ASN A 169 35.86 -37.61 -22.78
N ALA A 170 36.37 -36.38 -22.89
CA ALA A 170 37.18 -35.92 -24.03
C ALA A 170 38.69 -36.18 -23.85
N HIS A 171 39.08 -36.98 -22.86
CA HIS A 171 40.44 -37.43 -22.57
C HIS A 171 40.53 -38.96 -22.65
#